data_AF-A0A9N8KH64-F1
#
_entry.id   AF-A0A9N8KH64-F1
#
_cell.length_a   1.000
_cell.length_b   1.000
_cell.length_c   1.000
_cell.angle_alpha   90.00
_cell.angle_beta   90.00
_cell.angle_gamma   90.00
#
_symmetry.space_group_name_H-M   'P 1'
#
loop_
_entity.id
_entity.type
_entity.pdbx_description
1 polymer ?
#
loop_
_entity_poly.entity_id
_entity_poly.type
_entity_poly.pdbx_seq_one_letter_code
_entity_poly.pdbx_strand_id
1 'polypeptide(L)'
;MLAPQNLGTTNIPNTINWRSMTANIVDASIGQALAAVESAEPELSSYLKSNASALTRDRAGAYDNVLIASQDAADATRRAIEELEKEKVDEGDNRMQDLRITSLAVNYALVSWRVGRNRVLIGSEDGRLFEEKKTKSSKRTRDQHKSEPRGSQLARLRERVVLYDSTIQSIDSIKELRGAMRDESFVREVDGKRAYFQALRCLNIAVSHALLSEHVNALALLARALELAKQCASSLPLTSSDSNSAPTLDIHKSQADALQTQLQQLVYRHQALVDLHKFHDNTSIAAAKHMSTAAPLVQRLSDFPTPGVNVNLKNLVTYPPKIEPIPVKPLFFDVAWNYIDYPTMGKQVVEAKAAVSNVIAEEKPKEEKKKGWFGFGR
;
A
#
# COMPACT_ATOMS: atom_id res chain seq x y z
N MET A 1 -20.12 56.20 24.09
CA MET A 1 -21.04 55.24 24.72
C MET A 1 -20.69 53.86 24.20
N LEU A 2 -20.25 52.96 25.07
CA LEU A 2 -20.04 51.56 24.73
C LEU A 2 -21.39 50.85 24.89
N ALA A 3 -21.90 50.27 23.79
CA ALA A 3 -23.03 49.35 23.88
C ALA A 3 -22.51 48.00 24.42
N PRO A 4 -23.22 47.35 25.37
CA PRO A 4 -22.79 46.06 25.89
C PRO A 4 -22.90 44.98 24.79
N GLN A 5 -21.85 44.17 24.65
CA GLN A 5 -21.90 42.96 23.86
C GLN A 5 -22.76 41.93 24.61
N ASN A 6 -23.90 41.54 24.05
CA ASN A 6 -24.73 40.48 24.61
C ASN A 6 -23.98 39.15 24.54
N LEU A 7 -23.61 38.60 25.69
CA LEU A 7 -23.35 37.18 25.82
C LEU A 7 -24.68 36.43 25.88
N GLY A 8 -24.80 35.31 25.16
CA GLY A 8 -25.84 34.31 25.40
C GLY A 8 -27.07 34.37 24.48
N THR A 9 -26.87 34.10 23.18
CA THR A 9 -27.88 33.44 22.36
C THR A 9 -27.22 32.30 21.60
N THR A 10 -27.42 31.06 22.06
CA THR A 10 -27.17 29.88 21.23
C THR A 10 -28.13 29.95 20.05
N ASN A 11 -27.60 30.18 18.84
CA ASN A 11 -28.41 30.13 17.62
C ASN A 11 -28.90 28.69 17.44
N ILE A 12 -30.17 28.46 17.71
CA ILE A 12 -30.79 27.15 17.50
C ILE A 12 -30.92 26.95 15.98
N PRO A 13 -30.30 25.92 15.38
CA PRO A 13 -30.43 25.65 13.95
C PRO A 13 -31.88 25.26 13.63
N ASN A 14 -32.45 25.88 12.59
CA ASN A 14 -33.79 25.57 12.09
C ASN A 14 -33.78 24.58 10.91
N THR A 15 -32.60 24.31 10.34
CA THR A 15 -32.41 23.44 9.17
C THR A 15 -31.09 22.69 9.28
N ILE A 16 -31.05 21.44 8.82
CA ILE A 16 -29.83 20.63 8.73
C ILE A 16 -29.51 20.30 7.28
N ASN A 17 -28.25 20.47 6.89
CA ASN A 17 -27.76 20.18 5.54
C ASN A 17 -27.02 18.84 5.56
N TRP A 18 -27.44 17.91 4.71
CA TRP A 18 -26.87 16.57 4.58
C TRP A 18 -26.58 16.25 3.11
N ARG A 19 -25.30 16.32 2.72
CA ARG A 19 -24.85 16.19 1.32
C ARG A 19 -25.61 17.17 0.42
N SER A 20 -26.44 16.69 -0.52
CA SER A 20 -27.27 17.51 -1.40
C SER A 20 -28.72 17.67 -0.91
N MET A 21 -29.03 17.26 0.33
CA MET A 21 -30.36 17.33 0.94
C MET A 21 -30.38 18.38 2.05
N THR A 22 -31.49 19.08 2.18
CA THR A 22 -31.74 20.06 3.25
C THR A 22 -33.03 19.68 3.94
N ALA A 23 -33.01 19.47 5.26
CA ALA A 23 -34.19 19.10 6.04
C ALA A 23 -34.50 20.18 7.08
N ASN A 24 -35.79 20.43 7.33
CA ASN A 24 -36.21 21.34 8.39
C ASN A 24 -36.14 20.62 9.75
N ILE A 25 -35.70 21.33 10.78
CA ILE A 25 -35.68 20.80 12.14
C ILE A 25 -37.06 21.06 12.74
N VAL A 26 -37.93 20.03 12.64
CA VAL A 26 -39.36 20.10 13.04
C VAL A 26 -39.52 20.17 14.57
N ASP A 27 -38.58 19.60 15.32
CA ASP A 27 -38.62 19.50 16.79
C ASP A 27 -37.56 20.39 17.44
N ALA A 28 -37.98 21.27 18.35
CA ALA A 28 -37.12 22.19 19.08
C ALA A 28 -36.07 21.48 19.96
N SER A 29 -36.35 20.26 20.44
CA SER A 29 -35.40 19.45 21.23
C SER A 29 -34.22 18.98 20.37
N ILE A 30 -34.47 18.60 19.11
CA ILE A 30 -33.42 18.28 18.13
C ILE A 30 -32.56 19.52 17.86
N GLY A 31 -33.19 20.68 17.64
CA GLY A 31 -32.48 21.95 17.44
C GLY A 31 -31.58 22.33 18.62
N GLN A 32 -32.08 22.19 19.86
CA GLN A 32 -31.29 22.45 21.07
C GLN A 32 -30.09 21.49 21.20
N ALA A 33 -30.28 20.20 20.94
CA ALA A 33 -29.20 19.21 20.99
C ALA A 33 -28.15 19.46 19.89
N LEU A 34 -28.58 19.84 18.68
CA LEU A 34 -27.67 20.24 17.60
C LEU A 34 -26.86 21.50 17.95
N ALA A 35 -27.48 22.51 18.56
CA ALA A 35 -26.76 23.70 19.04
C ALA A 35 -25.70 23.36 20.12
N ALA A 36 -25.96 22.34 20.96
CA ALA A 36 -24.97 21.83 21.91
C ALA A 36 -23.79 21.13 21.22
N VAL A 37 -24.03 20.38 20.13
CA VAL A 37 -22.95 19.80 19.29
C VAL A 37 -22.10 20.89 18.64
N GLU A 38 -22.74 21.90 18.03
CA GLU A 38 -22.07 23.03 17.38
C GLU A 38 -21.22 23.86 18.36
N SER A 39 -21.65 23.97 19.63
CA SER A 39 -20.86 24.60 20.69
C SER A 39 -19.68 23.73 21.16
N ALA A 40 -19.80 22.40 21.16
CA ALA A 40 -18.78 21.49 21.69
C ALA A 40 -17.66 21.16 20.68
N GLU A 41 -17.94 21.19 19.37
CA GLU A 41 -16.94 20.97 18.31
C GLU A 41 -15.74 21.95 18.33
N PRO A 42 -15.92 23.28 18.46
CA PRO A 42 -14.80 24.21 18.55
C PRO A 42 -14.01 24.05 19.86
N GLU A 43 -14.68 23.70 20.97
CA GLU A 43 -14.01 23.38 22.24
C GLU A 43 -13.08 22.18 22.07
N LEU A 44 -13.57 21.06 21.54
CA LEU A 44 -12.80 19.86 21.21
C LEU A 44 -11.60 20.20 20.31
N SER A 45 -11.85 20.95 19.23
CA SER A 45 -10.82 21.34 18.26
C SER A 45 -9.74 22.22 18.90
N SER A 46 -10.12 23.14 19.81
CA SER A 46 -9.18 23.99 20.54
C SER A 46 -8.35 23.20 21.57
N TYR A 47 -8.99 22.25 22.27
CA TYR A 47 -8.33 21.39 23.25
C TYR A 47 -7.29 20.49 22.59
N LEU A 48 -7.63 19.85 21.46
CA LEU A 48 -6.71 18.97 20.73
C LEU A 48 -5.50 19.72 20.14
N LYS A 49 -5.68 20.99 19.72
CA LYS A 49 -4.59 21.85 19.23
C LYS A 49 -3.65 22.29 20.36
N SER A 50 -4.20 22.75 21.47
CA SER A 50 -3.42 23.20 22.64
C SER A 50 -2.73 22.04 23.38
N ASN A 51 -3.34 20.85 23.41
CA ASN A 51 -2.86 19.70 24.18
C ASN A 51 -2.33 18.56 23.29
N ALA A 52 -1.64 18.88 22.21
CA ALA A 52 -1.10 17.89 21.26
C ALA A 52 -0.22 16.80 21.93
N SER A 53 0.53 17.17 22.98
CA SER A 53 1.41 16.27 23.75
C SER A 53 0.77 15.64 24.99
N ALA A 54 -0.52 15.86 25.25
CA ALA A 54 -1.22 15.23 26.38
C ALA A 54 -1.36 13.72 26.18
N LEU A 55 -1.64 12.99 27.28
CA LEU A 55 -1.82 11.54 27.23
C LEU A 55 -2.96 11.16 26.29
N THR A 56 -2.77 10.06 25.56
CA THR A 56 -3.73 9.53 24.57
C THR A 56 -5.14 9.38 25.14
N ARG A 57 -5.26 8.94 26.40
CA ARG A 57 -6.54 8.79 27.11
C ARG A 57 -7.22 10.14 27.35
N ASP A 58 -6.47 11.15 27.77
CA ASP A 58 -7.04 12.45 28.13
C ASP A 58 -7.44 13.23 26.86
N ARG A 59 -6.67 13.09 25.77
CA ARG A 59 -7.05 13.54 24.42
C ARG A 59 -8.30 12.82 23.87
N ALA A 60 -8.53 11.57 24.25
CA ALA A 60 -9.74 10.84 23.88
C ALA A 60 -10.95 11.28 24.73
N GLY A 61 -10.76 11.54 26.02
CA GLY A 61 -11.81 12.07 26.91
C GLY A 61 -12.32 13.46 26.50
N ALA A 62 -11.52 14.26 25.79
CA ALA A 62 -11.97 15.52 25.21
C ALA A 62 -13.17 15.38 24.26
N TYR A 63 -13.38 14.19 23.66
CA TYR A 63 -14.55 13.93 22.81
C TYR A 63 -15.84 13.72 23.59
N ASP A 64 -15.79 13.48 24.91
CA ASP A 64 -16.96 13.03 25.66
C ASP A 64 -18.09 14.08 25.66
N ASN A 65 -17.77 15.38 25.69
CA ASN A 65 -18.78 16.47 25.56
C ASN A 65 -19.51 16.41 24.20
N VAL A 66 -18.78 16.30 23.09
CA VAL A 66 -19.34 16.21 21.73
C VAL A 66 -20.11 14.91 21.53
N LEU A 67 -19.63 13.81 22.13
CA LEU A 67 -20.30 12.50 22.09
C LEU A 67 -21.61 12.48 22.88
N ILE A 68 -21.67 13.14 24.04
CA ILE A 68 -22.91 13.28 24.81
C ILE A 68 -23.91 14.12 24.01
N ALA A 69 -23.53 15.32 23.54
CA ALA A 69 -24.42 16.19 22.76
C ALA A 69 -24.93 15.53 21.47
N SER A 70 -24.08 14.77 20.75
CA SER A 70 -24.49 14.06 19.53
C SER A 70 -25.31 12.79 19.81
N GLN A 71 -25.14 12.17 20.98
CA GLN A 71 -26.04 11.10 21.46
C GLN A 71 -27.42 11.66 21.81
N ASP A 72 -27.49 12.78 22.53
CA ASP A 72 -28.74 13.47 22.86
C ASP A 72 -29.51 13.89 21.59
N ALA A 73 -28.80 14.41 20.58
CA ALA A 73 -29.41 14.73 19.28
C ALA A 73 -29.95 13.49 18.55
N ALA A 74 -29.22 12.36 18.59
CA ALA A 74 -29.66 11.10 17.99
C ALA A 74 -30.89 10.52 18.71
N ASP A 75 -30.93 10.66 20.04
CA ASP A 75 -32.02 10.17 20.88
C ASP A 75 -33.27 11.05 20.77
N ALA A 76 -33.12 12.37 20.70
CA ALA A 76 -34.21 13.30 20.39
C ALA A 76 -34.82 12.99 19.00
N THR A 77 -33.97 12.83 17.98
CA THR A 77 -34.43 12.50 16.62
C THR A 77 -35.16 11.16 16.56
N ARG A 78 -34.72 10.16 17.34
CA ARG A 78 -35.42 8.86 17.44
C ARG A 78 -36.80 9.01 18.09
N ARG A 79 -36.92 9.78 19.18
CA ARG A 79 -38.21 10.04 19.85
C ARG A 79 -39.20 10.72 18.91
N ALA A 80 -38.79 11.77 18.21
CA ALA A 80 -39.63 12.45 17.23
C ALA A 80 -40.11 11.51 16.09
N ILE A 81 -39.24 10.61 15.62
CA ILE A 81 -39.60 9.55 14.67
C ILE A 81 -40.65 8.61 15.27
N GLU A 82 -40.42 8.10 16.47
CA GLU A 82 -41.36 7.19 17.15
C GLU A 82 -42.72 7.86 17.44
N GLU A 83 -42.76 9.17 17.63
CA GLU A 83 -44.00 9.94 17.82
C GLU A 83 -44.80 10.04 16.52
N LEU A 84 -44.18 10.42 15.39
CA LEU A 84 -44.88 10.42 14.09
C LEU A 84 -45.31 9.00 13.66
N GLU A 85 -44.52 7.97 13.97
CA GLU A 85 -44.89 6.57 13.73
C GLU A 85 -46.10 6.13 14.59
N LYS A 86 -46.22 6.61 15.84
CA LYS A 86 -47.41 6.38 16.69
C LYS A 86 -48.64 7.14 16.18
N GLU A 87 -48.47 8.34 15.63
CA GLU A 87 -49.52 9.11 14.95
C GLU A 87 -49.97 8.48 13.62
N LYS A 88 -49.26 7.45 13.12
CA LYS A 88 -49.47 6.81 11.81
C LYS A 88 -49.33 7.79 10.64
N VAL A 89 -48.40 8.74 10.78
CA VAL A 89 -48.00 9.63 9.68
C VAL A 89 -47.38 8.77 8.57
N ASP A 90 -47.75 9.05 7.32
CA ASP A 90 -47.22 8.33 6.17
C ASP A 90 -45.75 8.69 5.90
N GLU A 91 -44.97 7.75 5.36
CA GLU A 91 -43.55 8.00 5.01
C GLU A 91 -43.41 8.97 3.82
N GLY A 92 -44.52 9.28 3.13
CA GLY A 92 -44.64 10.37 2.17
C GLY A 92 -44.75 11.78 2.76
N ASP A 93 -45.04 11.94 4.06
CA ASP A 93 -45.14 13.27 4.71
C ASP A 93 -43.76 13.95 4.76
N ASN A 94 -43.71 15.22 4.37
CA ASN A 94 -42.50 16.06 4.44
C ASN A 94 -41.86 16.05 5.84
N ARG A 95 -42.66 16.07 6.92
CA ARG A 95 -42.16 16.00 8.31
C ARG A 95 -41.44 14.69 8.60
N MET A 96 -41.97 13.58 8.07
CA MET A 96 -41.38 12.26 8.22
C MET A 96 -40.07 12.17 7.43
N GLN A 97 -40.04 12.69 6.19
CA GLN A 97 -38.84 12.73 5.35
C GLN A 97 -37.74 13.62 5.96
N ASP A 98 -38.09 14.81 6.45
CA ASP A 98 -37.18 15.72 7.16
C ASP A 98 -36.53 15.02 8.37
N LEU A 99 -37.31 14.29 9.18
CA LEU A 99 -36.79 13.50 10.29
C LEU A 99 -35.92 12.31 9.86
N ARG A 100 -36.24 11.61 8.75
CA ARG A 100 -35.37 10.53 8.23
C ARG A 100 -34.01 11.08 7.75
N ILE A 101 -34.00 12.24 7.08
CA ILE A 101 -32.74 12.92 6.66
C ILE A 101 -31.94 13.37 7.88
N THR A 102 -32.60 14.02 8.84
CA THR A 102 -31.99 14.47 10.11
C THR A 102 -31.40 13.29 10.87
N SER A 103 -32.11 12.16 10.95
CA SER A 103 -31.64 10.93 11.60
C SER A 103 -30.39 10.37 10.93
N LEU A 104 -30.33 10.33 9.58
CA LEU A 104 -29.15 9.90 8.85
C LEU A 104 -27.94 10.79 9.15
N ALA A 105 -28.13 12.12 9.09
CA ALA A 105 -27.07 13.09 9.35
C ALA A 105 -26.53 13.03 10.79
N VAL A 106 -27.42 13.00 11.79
CA VAL A 106 -27.05 12.98 13.20
C VAL A 106 -26.39 11.66 13.60
N ASN A 107 -26.91 10.51 13.15
CA ASN A 107 -26.28 9.22 13.43
C ASN A 107 -24.93 9.07 12.70
N TYR A 108 -24.78 9.60 11.48
CA TYR A 108 -23.47 9.66 10.82
C TYR A 108 -22.49 10.51 11.63
N ALA A 109 -22.89 11.71 12.08
CA ALA A 109 -22.04 12.58 12.90
C ALA A 109 -21.63 11.90 14.22
N LEU A 110 -22.56 11.27 14.93
CA LEU A 110 -22.31 10.50 16.15
C LEU A 110 -21.29 9.36 15.90
N VAL A 111 -21.45 8.58 14.83
CA VAL A 111 -20.45 7.56 14.46
C VAL A 111 -19.12 8.21 14.11
N SER A 112 -19.13 9.35 13.41
CA SER A 112 -17.94 10.11 13.03
C SER A 112 -17.10 10.54 14.24
N TRP A 113 -17.75 11.04 15.30
CA TRP A 113 -17.09 11.39 16.56
C TRP A 113 -16.59 10.16 17.34
N ARG A 114 -17.35 9.05 17.33
CA ARG A 114 -16.91 7.78 17.95
C ARG A 114 -15.67 7.22 17.26
N VAL A 115 -15.64 7.25 15.93
CA VAL A 115 -14.47 6.90 15.11
C VAL A 115 -13.30 7.84 15.44
N GLY A 116 -13.54 9.16 15.50
CA GLY A 116 -12.55 10.16 15.90
C GLY A 116 -11.86 9.86 17.24
N ARG A 117 -12.65 9.58 18.29
CA ARG A 117 -12.12 9.16 19.59
C ARG A 117 -11.28 7.88 19.49
N ASN A 118 -11.75 6.88 18.75
CA ASN A 118 -11.02 5.62 18.55
C ASN A 118 -9.69 5.84 17.81
N ARG A 119 -9.66 6.69 16.76
CA ARG A 119 -8.42 7.09 16.05
C ARG A 119 -7.40 7.68 17.01
N VAL A 120 -7.83 8.61 17.88
CA VAL A 120 -6.97 9.20 18.91
C VAL A 120 -6.44 8.13 19.88
N LEU A 121 -7.28 7.18 20.33
CA LEU A 121 -6.86 6.06 21.20
C LEU A 121 -5.83 5.12 20.55
N ILE A 122 -5.93 4.87 19.24
CA ILE A 122 -5.01 4.01 18.48
C ILE A 122 -3.61 4.65 18.34
N GLY A 123 -3.57 5.98 18.17
CA GLY A 123 -2.36 6.80 18.15
C GLY A 123 -2.19 7.62 16.86
N SER A 124 -0.94 8.05 16.60
CA SER A 124 -0.59 8.76 15.37
C SER A 124 -0.85 7.92 14.11
N GLU A 125 -1.18 8.60 13.01
CA GLU A 125 -1.40 7.98 11.69
C GLU A 125 -2.39 6.80 11.73
N ASP A 126 -3.43 6.89 12.56
CA ASP A 126 -4.42 5.82 12.80
C ASP A 126 -3.79 4.45 13.15
N GLY A 127 -2.59 4.44 13.75
CA GLY A 127 -1.88 3.21 14.08
C GLY A 127 -1.23 2.50 12.88
N ARG A 128 -1.10 3.19 11.74
CA ARG A 128 -0.32 2.76 10.57
C ARG A 128 1.13 2.42 10.91
N LEU A 129 1.72 3.15 11.86
CA LEU A 129 3.04 2.88 12.41
C LEU A 129 2.92 2.15 13.77
N PHE A 130 3.78 1.14 13.95
CA PHE A 130 3.94 0.45 15.23
C PHE A 130 5.30 0.77 15.82
N GLU A 131 5.36 1.87 16.57
CA GLU A 131 6.57 2.30 17.27
C GLU A 131 6.78 1.49 18.56
N GLU A 132 8.02 1.03 18.75
CA GLU A 132 8.47 0.44 20.00
C GLU A 132 8.53 1.52 21.08
N LYS A 133 7.78 1.32 22.19
CA LYS A 133 7.89 2.23 23.33
C LYS A 133 9.25 2.03 23.99
N LYS A 134 10.16 3.01 23.85
CA LYS A 134 11.38 3.08 24.66
C LYS A 134 10.96 3.18 26.13
N THR A 135 11.19 2.13 26.91
CA THR A 135 10.87 2.15 28.34
C THR A 135 11.73 3.21 29.03
N LYS A 136 11.09 4.11 29.80
CA LYS A 136 11.84 5.02 30.68
C LYS A 136 12.35 4.19 31.85
N SER A 137 13.64 3.86 31.84
CA SER A 137 14.29 3.22 32.99
C SER A 137 14.12 4.09 34.22
N SER A 138 13.49 3.57 35.27
CA SER A 138 13.52 4.26 36.57
C SER A 138 14.97 4.29 37.08
N LYS A 139 15.33 5.36 37.81
CA LYS A 139 16.72 5.59 38.25
C LYS A 139 17.24 4.44 39.11
N ARG A 140 18.04 3.53 38.52
CA ARG A 140 19.29 2.98 39.09
C ARG A 140 20.04 2.13 38.05
N THR A 141 21.35 2.36 37.98
CA THR A 141 22.40 1.53 37.33
C THR A 141 22.28 1.21 35.83
N ARG A 142 23.03 2.02 35.05
CA ARG A 142 23.84 1.67 33.85
C ARG A 142 23.13 1.03 32.64
N ASP A 143 22.79 1.91 31.69
CA ASP A 143 22.64 1.71 30.24
C ASP A 143 22.52 0.28 29.70
N GLN A 144 21.28 -0.21 29.63
CA GLN A 144 20.81 -0.90 28.43
C GLN A 144 19.42 -0.36 28.07
N HIS A 145 19.25 0.09 26.82
CA HIS A 145 17.93 0.40 26.25
C HIS A 145 17.13 -0.89 26.14
N LYS A 146 16.41 -1.26 27.22
CA LYS A 146 15.56 -2.45 27.22
C LYS A 146 14.31 -2.14 26.39
N SER A 147 14.28 -2.66 25.17
CA SER A 147 13.11 -2.61 24.29
C SER A 147 11.89 -3.25 24.97
N GLU A 148 10.72 -2.84 24.53
CA GLU A 148 9.46 -3.37 25.06
C GLU A 148 9.42 -4.90 24.86
N PRO A 149 9.08 -5.71 25.88
CA PRO A 149 9.02 -7.16 25.73
C PRO A 149 7.93 -7.54 24.72
N ARG A 150 8.20 -8.55 23.87
CA ARG A 150 7.29 -8.99 22.79
C ARG A 150 5.85 -9.22 23.25
N GLY A 151 5.65 -9.74 24.47
CA GLY A 151 4.30 -9.91 25.05
C GLY A 151 3.52 -8.61 25.25
N SER A 152 4.19 -7.51 25.65
CA SER A 152 3.58 -6.18 25.77
C SER A 152 3.30 -5.57 24.39
N GLN A 153 4.21 -5.76 23.42
CA GLN A 153 3.96 -5.37 22.03
C GLN A 153 2.72 -6.05 21.46
N LEU A 154 2.57 -7.37 21.67
CA LEU A 154 1.39 -8.14 21.25
C LEU A 154 0.11 -7.72 21.98
N ALA A 155 0.19 -7.35 23.27
CA ALA A 155 -0.95 -6.80 24.02
C ALA A 155 -1.43 -5.47 23.39
N ARG A 156 -0.52 -4.52 23.14
CA ARG A 156 -0.83 -3.25 22.45
C ARG A 156 -1.45 -3.46 21.07
N LEU A 157 -0.98 -4.45 20.32
CA LEU A 157 -1.54 -4.78 19.00
C LEU A 157 -2.96 -5.35 19.11
N ARG A 158 -3.23 -6.19 20.12
CA ARG A 158 -4.59 -6.68 20.41
C ARG A 158 -5.54 -5.56 20.83
N GLU A 159 -5.09 -4.64 21.69
CA GLU A 159 -5.87 -3.43 22.07
C GLU A 159 -6.25 -2.60 20.84
N ARG A 160 -5.30 -2.36 19.91
CA ARG A 160 -5.59 -1.70 18.63
C ARG A 160 -6.60 -2.46 17.77
N VAL A 161 -6.50 -3.79 17.69
CA VAL A 161 -7.45 -4.63 16.93
C VAL A 161 -8.88 -4.49 17.47
N VAL A 162 -9.06 -4.48 18.80
CA VAL A 162 -10.39 -4.25 19.41
C VAL A 162 -10.95 -2.86 19.04
N LEU A 163 -10.12 -1.82 19.01
CA LEU A 163 -10.53 -0.48 18.58
C LEU A 163 -10.90 -0.43 17.09
N TYR A 164 -10.16 -1.11 16.20
CA TYR A 164 -10.55 -1.22 14.79
C TYR A 164 -11.86 -1.99 14.63
N ASP A 165 -12.07 -3.09 15.35
CA ASP A 165 -13.30 -3.88 15.27
C ASP A 165 -14.53 -3.08 15.72
N SER A 166 -14.43 -2.34 16.83
CA SER A 166 -15.46 -1.38 17.27
C SER A 166 -15.72 -0.29 16.23
N THR A 167 -14.66 0.19 15.56
CA THR A 167 -14.76 1.21 14.52
C THR A 167 -15.46 0.69 13.27
N ILE A 168 -15.11 -0.52 12.80
CA ILE A 168 -15.74 -1.19 11.66
C ILE A 168 -17.22 -1.45 11.95
N GLN A 169 -17.56 -1.98 13.14
CA GLN A 169 -18.94 -2.20 13.55
C GLN A 169 -19.76 -0.89 13.58
N SER A 170 -19.15 0.20 14.07
CA SER A 170 -19.81 1.52 14.08
C SER A 170 -20.08 2.02 12.66
N ILE A 171 -19.14 1.83 11.72
CA ILE A 171 -19.33 2.19 10.31
C ILE A 171 -20.40 1.32 9.65
N ASP A 172 -20.47 0.02 9.96
CA ASP A 172 -21.50 -0.88 9.43
C ASP A 172 -22.91 -0.45 9.88
N SER A 173 -23.08 0.02 11.12
CA SER A 173 -24.37 0.51 11.63
C SER A 173 -24.92 1.73 10.87
N ILE A 174 -24.07 2.50 10.17
CA ILE A 174 -24.53 3.61 9.32
C ILE A 174 -25.41 3.08 8.16
N LYS A 175 -25.10 1.89 7.63
CA LYS A 175 -25.84 1.29 6.50
C LYS A 175 -27.20 0.73 6.90
N GLU A 176 -27.39 0.44 8.18
CA GLU A 176 -28.66 -0.04 8.74
C GLU A 176 -29.70 1.08 8.86
N LEU A 177 -29.28 2.36 8.76
CA LEU A 177 -30.16 3.53 8.81
C LEU A 177 -31.06 3.61 7.58
N ARG A 178 -32.35 3.87 7.79
CA ARG A 178 -33.34 4.17 6.73
C ARG A 178 -32.81 5.29 5.83
N GLY A 179 -32.76 5.02 4.52
CA GLY A 179 -32.31 5.99 3.51
C GLY A 179 -30.81 5.96 3.20
N ALA A 180 -29.95 5.39 4.06
CA ALA A 180 -28.51 5.31 3.80
C ALA A 180 -28.18 4.59 2.49
N MET A 181 -28.85 3.47 2.21
CA MET A 181 -28.64 2.65 1.02
C MET A 181 -29.25 3.23 -0.28
N ARG A 182 -29.91 4.40 -0.23
CA ARG A 182 -30.52 5.05 -1.40
C ARG A 182 -29.50 5.84 -2.24
N ASP A 183 -28.39 6.28 -1.64
CA ASP A 183 -27.34 7.05 -2.30
C ASP A 183 -26.11 6.15 -2.53
N GLU A 184 -25.97 5.63 -3.76
CA GLU A 184 -24.82 4.79 -4.12
C GLU A 184 -23.46 5.46 -3.90
N SER A 185 -23.39 6.79 -4.04
CA SER A 185 -22.14 7.52 -3.86
C SER A 185 -21.77 7.59 -2.38
N PHE A 186 -22.75 7.73 -1.49
CA PHE A 186 -22.56 7.63 -0.04
C PHE A 186 -22.17 6.22 0.38
N VAL A 187 -22.88 5.19 -0.10
CA VAL A 187 -22.54 3.78 0.22
C VAL A 187 -21.11 3.45 -0.21
N ARG A 188 -20.71 3.85 -1.43
CA ARG A 188 -19.34 3.64 -1.95
C ARG A 188 -18.29 4.37 -1.12
N GLU A 189 -18.56 5.59 -0.67
CA GLU A 189 -17.68 6.36 0.22
C GLU A 189 -17.53 5.68 1.59
N VAL A 190 -18.65 5.28 2.22
CA VAL A 190 -18.68 4.55 3.50
C VAL A 190 -17.95 3.21 3.39
N ASP A 191 -18.09 2.48 2.28
CA ASP A 191 -17.33 1.26 2.01
C ASP A 191 -15.82 1.51 1.84
N GLY A 192 -15.43 2.61 1.18
CA GLY A 192 -14.04 3.04 1.10
C GLY A 192 -13.44 3.32 2.48
N LYS A 193 -14.17 4.09 3.30
CA LYS A 193 -13.80 4.41 4.69
C LYS A 193 -13.71 3.16 5.56
N ARG A 194 -14.64 2.20 5.39
CA ARG A 194 -14.59 0.89 6.05
C ARG A 194 -13.37 0.06 5.64
N ALA A 195 -13.06 0.00 4.35
CA ALA A 195 -11.92 -0.75 3.81
C ALA A 195 -10.58 -0.23 4.36
N TYR A 196 -10.44 1.08 4.61
CA TYR A 196 -9.27 1.67 5.26
C TYR A 196 -9.03 1.09 6.68
N PHE A 197 -10.04 1.11 7.55
CA PHE A 197 -9.89 0.57 8.91
C PHE A 197 -9.70 -0.96 8.91
N GLN A 198 -10.28 -1.68 7.94
CA GLN A 198 -9.99 -3.10 7.74
C GLN A 198 -8.55 -3.34 7.29
N ALA A 199 -7.99 -2.52 6.40
CA ALA A 199 -6.58 -2.61 6.01
C ALA A 199 -5.64 -2.34 7.20
N LEU A 200 -5.95 -1.35 8.05
CA LEU A 200 -5.19 -1.06 9.28
C LEU A 200 -5.28 -2.20 10.32
N ARG A 201 -6.45 -2.84 10.45
CA ARG A 201 -6.63 -4.05 11.27
C ARG A 201 -5.75 -5.19 10.76
N CYS A 202 -5.86 -5.53 9.47
CA CYS A 202 -5.04 -6.57 8.84
C CYS A 202 -3.54 -6.28 8.97
N LEU A 203 -3.11 -5.02 8.84
CA LEU A 203 -1.73 -4.59 9.07
C LEU A 203 -1.27 -4.86 10.51
N ASN A 204 -2.03 -4.46 11.53
CA ASN A 204 -1.63 -4.66 12.93
C ASN A 204 -1.63 -6.16 13.34
N ILE A 205 -2.52 -6.98 12.76
CA ILE A 205 -2.47 -8.44 12.92
C ILE A 205 -1.24 -9.02 12.18
N ALA A 206 -0.92 -8.56 10.97
CA ALA A 206 0.26 -9.00 10.24
C ALA A 206 1.58 -8.67 10.99
N VAL A 207 1.66 -7.49 11.61
CA VAL A 207 2.78 -7.11 12.50
C VAL A 207 2.88 -8.10 13.68
N SER A 208 1.75 -8.54 14.24
CA SER A 208 1.74 -9.54 15.31
C SER A 208 2.34 -10.89 14.86
N HIS A 209 1.98 -11.38 13.68
CA HIS A 209 2.60 -12.59 13.09
C HIS A 209 4.07 -12.38 12.73
N ALA A 210 4.46 -11.18 12.26
CA ALA A 210 5.86 -10.85 11.99
C ALA A 210 6.73 -10.88 13.25
N LEU A 211 6.22 -10.43 14.41
CA LEU A 211 6.90 -10.53 15.71
C LEU A 211 7.07 -11.98 16.21
N LEU A 212 6.24 -12.90 15.71
CA LEU A 212 6.30 -14.34 15.96
C LEU A 212 7.13 -15.10 14.90
N SER A 213 7.74 -14.40 13.92
CA SER A 213 8.45 -14.98 12.77
C SER A 213 7.56 -15.81 11.81
N GLU A 214 6.23 -15.66 11.89
CA GLU A 214 5.26 -16.33 11.02
C GLU A 214 5.08 -15.55 9.71
N HIS A 215 6.15 -15.46 8.91
CA HIS A 215 6.18 -14.57 7.73
C HIS A 215 5.13 -14.91 6.65
N VAL A 216 4.70 -16.18 6.54
CA VAL A 216 3.64 -16.62 5.61
C VAL A 216 2.28 -16.05 6.02
N ASN A 217 1.93 -16.15 7.31
CA ASN A 217 0.67 -15.60 7.85
C ASN A 217 0.66 -14.07 7.75
N ALA A 218 1.78 -13.42 8.08
CA ALA A 218 1.96 -11.99 7.88
C ALA A 218 1.80 -11.58 6.41
N LEU A 219 2.38 -12.33 5.46
CA LEU A 219 2.27 -12.04 4.02
C LEU A 219 0.82 -12.11 3.54
N ALA A 220 0.08 -13.15 3.92
CA ALA A 220 -1.32 -13.30 3.52
C ALA A 220 -2.20 -12.12 4.00
N LEU A 221 -2.00 -11.69 5.25
CA LEU A 221 -2.70 -10.54 5.83
C LEU A 221 -2.29 -9.21 5.18
N LEU A 222 -1.01 -9.02 4.85
CA LEU A 222 -0.51 -7.82 4.15
C LEU A 222 -1.06 -7.75 2.71
N ALA A 223 -1.15 -8.87 2.00
CA ALA A 223 -1.74 -8.93 0.67
C ALA A 223 -3.22 -8.53 0.69
N ARG A 224 -3.99 -9.03 1.66
CA ARG A 224 -5.40 -8.62 1.87
C ARG A 224 -5.54 -7.16 2.28
N ALA A 225 -4.67 -6.67 3.15
CA ALA A 225 -4.64 -5.25 3.53
C ALA A 225 -4.37 -4.34 2.31
N LEU A 226 -3.47 -4.75 1.41
CA LEU A 226 -3.15 -4.00 0.18
C LEU A 226 -4.32 -3.96 -0.80
N GLU A 227 -5.10 -5.04 -0.92
CA GLU A 227 -6.34 -5.06 -1.70
C GLU A 227 -7.36 -4.05 -1.15
N LEU A 228 -7.59 -4.08 0.17
CA LEU A 228 -8.51 -3.16 0.87
C LEU A 228 -8.05 -1.69 0.79
N ALA A 229 -6.74 -1.44 0.88
CA ALA A 229 -6.19 -0.09 0.74
C ALA A 229 -6.40 0.47 -0.68
N LYS A 230 -6.29 -0.36 -1.72
CA LYS A 230 -6.62 0.03 -3.10
C LYS A 230 -8.12 0.34 -3.26
N GLN A 231 -9.00 -0.47 -2.66
CA GLN A 231 -10.45 -0.22 -2.67
C GLN A 231 -10.81 1.13 -2.01
N CYS A 232 -10.21 1.43 -0.84
CA CYS A 232 -10.30 2.74 -0.21
C CYS A 232 -9.81 3.86 -1.16
N ALA A 233 -8.62 3.69 -1.75
CA ALA A 233 -7.99 4.67 -2.62
C ALA A 233 -8.81 5.00 -3.89
N SER A 234 -9.66 4.06 -4.36
CA SER A 234 -10.60 4.26 -5.48
C SER A 234 -11.97 4.83 -5.09
N SER A 235 -12.37 4.71 -3.81
CA SER A 235 -13.69 5.14 -3.32
C SER A 235 -13.68 6.51 -2.62
N LEU A 236 -12.51 7.03 -2.23
CA LEU A 236 -12.38 8.34 -1.61
C LEU A 236 -12.61 9.47 -2.63
N PRO A 237 -13.39 10.52 -2.29
CA PRO A 237 -13.50 11.71 -3.13
C PRO A 237 -12.18 12.47 -3.22
N LEU A 238 -11.96 13.21 -4.31
CA LEU A 238 -10.73 14.00 -4.51
C LEU A 238 -10.63 15.22 -3.57
N THR A 239 -11.75 15.66 -2.99
CA THR A 239 -11.82 16.81 -2.09
C THR A 239 -11.29 16.43 -0.70
N SER A 240 -10.10 16.93 -0.36
CA SER A 240 -9.56 16.85 1.00
C SER A 240 -10.32 17.77 1.95
N SER A 241 -10.82 17.23 3.06
CA SER A 241 -11.19 18.02 4.24
C SER A 241 -9.96 18.75 4.82
N ASP A 242 -10.20 19.80 5.62
CA ASP A 242 -9.14 20.55 6.31
C ASP A 242 -8.37 19.65 7.28
N SER A 243 -7.04 19.62 7.16
CA SER A 243 -6.16 18.85 8.06
C SER A 243 -6.07 19.42 9.49
N ASN A 244 -6.88 20.42 9.81
CA ASN A 244 -6.85 21.22 11.04
C ASN A 244 -8.10 21.03 11.92
N SER A 245 -9.04 20.16 11.55
CA SER A 245 -10.17 19.78 12.41
C SER A 245 -9.76 18.70 13.42
N ALA A 246 -10.64 18.41 14.38
CA ALA A 246 -10.53 17.17 15.16
C ALA A 246 -10.64 15.95 14.21
N PRO A 247 -9.92 14.84 14.45
CA PRO A 247 -10.13 13.59 13.72
C PRO A 247 -11.58 13.10 13.75
N THR A 248 -12.15 12.81 12.58
CA THR A 248 -13.50 12.30 12.38
C THR A 248 -13.46 10.93 11.69
N LEU A 249 -14.57 10.45 11.11
CA LEU A 249 -14.59 9.34 10.15
C LEU A 249 -13.97 9.71 8.78
N ASP A 250 -13.64 10.98 8.54
CA ASP A 250 -13.05 11.41 7.28
C ASP A 250 -11.56 11.05 7.19
N ILE A 251 -11.17 10.48 6.06
CA ILE A 251 -9.81 10.00 5.80
C ILE A 251 -9.25 10.85 4.68
N HIS A 252 -8.11 11.51 4.90
CA HIS A 252 -7.48 12.29 3.85
C HIS A 252 -6.85 11.36 2.81
N LYS A 253 -6.91 11.74 1.53
CA LYS A 253 -6.33 10.97 0.43
C LYS A 253 -4.84 10.65 0.65
N SER A 254 -4.09 11.57 1.24
CA SER A 254 -2.69 11.37 1.66
C SER A 254 -2.49 10.22 2.67
N GLN A 255 -3.42 10.02 3.61
CA GLN A 255 -3.37 8.92 4.58
C GLN A 255 -3.62 7.57 3.89
N ALA A 256 -4.61 7.51 2.98
CA ALA A 256 -4.90 6.31 2.19
C ALA A 256 -3.71 5.93 1.27
N ASP A 257 -3.12 6.90 0.57
CA ASP A 257 -2.00 6.67 -0.35
C ASP A 257 -0.71 6.31 0.41
N ALA A 258 -0.46 6.90 1.59
CA ALA A 258 0.64 6.52 2.47
C ALA A 258 0.48 5.09 3.02
N LEU A 259 -0.74 4.69 3.41
CA LEU A 259 -1.06 3.33 3.83
C LEU A 259 -0.85 2.33 2.68
N GLN A 260 -1.36 2.62 1.48
CA GLN A 260 -1.17 1.78 0.29
C GLN A 260 0.32 1.59 -0.04
N THR A 261 1.11 2.67 -0.01
CA THR A 261 2.55 2.65 -0.29
C THR A 261 3.31 1.79 0.71
N GLN A 262 3.04 1.97 2.01
CA GLN A 262 3.64 1.15 3.07
C GLN A 262 3.26 -0.33 2.93
N LEU A 263 1.99 -0.63 2.65
CA LEU A 263 1.53 -2.00 2.48
C LEU A 263 2.22 -2.67 1.28
N GLN A 264 2.42 -1.96 0.18
CA GLN A 264 3.15 -2.48 -0.99
C GLN A 264 4.61 -2.82 -0.65
N GLN A 265 5.30 -1.93 0.08
CA GLN A 265 6.66 -2.19 0.57
C GLN A 265 6.72 -3.40 1.52
N LEU A 266 5.76 -3.51 2.44
CA LEU A 266 5.68 -4.63 3.39
C LEU A 266 5.36 -5.96 2.70
N VAL A 267 4.48 -5.97 1.68
CA VAL A 267 4.22 -7.16 0.85
C VAL A 267 5.50 -7.63 0.17
N TYR A 268 6.24 -6.77 -0.53
CA TYR A 268 7.50 -7.16 -1.17
C TYR A 268 8.54 -7.68 -0.16
N ARG A 269 8.68 -7.01 1.00
CA ARG A 269 9.56 -7.46 2.08
C ARG A 269 9.18 -8.86 2.57
N HIS A 270 7.90 -9.12 2.81
CA HIS A 270 7.45 -10.41 3.32
C HIS A 270 7.46 -11.52 2.26
N GLN A 271 7.26 -11.20 0.98
CA GLN A 271 7.51 -12.14 -0.13
C GLN A 271 8.96 -12.60 -0.13
N ALA A 272 9.91 -11.66 -0.13
CA ALA A 272 11.34 -11.98 -0.11
C ALA A 272 11.74 -12.81 1.13
N LEU A 273 11.22 -12.50 2.32
CA LEU A 273 11.47 -13.29 3.54
C LEU A 273 10.90 -14.72 3.43
N VAL A 274 9.68 -14.87 2.92
CA VAL A 274 9.05 -16.19 2.73
C VAL A 274 9.84 -17.02 1.70
N ASP A 275 10.31 -16.42 0.61
CA ASP A 275 11.06 -17.13 -0.41
C ASP A 275 12.50 -17.47 0.05
N LEU A 276 13.14 -16.61 0.86
CA LEU A 276 14.39 -16.94 1.55
C LEU A 276 14.23 -18.10 2.54
N HIS A 277 13.13 -18.15 3.29
CA HIS A 277 12.84 -19.27 4.19
C HIS A 277 12.63 -20.58 3.40
N LYS A 278 11.81 -20.58 2.35
CA LYS A 278 11.66 -21.74 1.45
C LYS A 278 13.00 -22.18 0.86
N PHE A 279 13.86 -21.24 0.47
CA PHE A 279 15.18 -21.54 -0.07
C PHE A 279 16.09 -22.20 0.98
N HIS A 280 16.06 -21.73 2.23
CA HIS A 280 16.76 -22.35 3.34
C HIS A 280 16.22 -23.75 3.67
N ASP A 281 14.91 -23.93 3.71
CA ASP A 281 14.26 -25.22 3.96
C ASP A 281 14.64 -26.23 2.86
N ASN A 282 14.52 -25.83 1.58
CA ASN A 282 14.94 -26.64 0.44
C ASN A 282 16.44 -26.98 0.48
N THR A 283 17.29 -26.05 0.90
CA THR A 283 18.73 -26.26 1.12
C THR A 283 18.97 -27.34 2.17
N SER A 284 18.27 -27.27 3.31
CA SER A 284 18.40 -28.27 4.39
C SER A 284 17.91 -29.66 3.95
N ILE A 285 16.81 -29.72 3.19
CA ILE A 285 16.25 -30.97 2.64
C ILE A 285 17.20 -31.58 1.61
N ALA A 286 17.79 -30.77 0.72
CA ALA A 286 18.75 -31.24 -0.27
C ALA A 286 20.01 -31.84 0.39
N ALA A 287 20.52 -31.17 1.44
CA ALA A 287 21.66 -31.64 2.21
C ALA A 287 21.35 -32.95 2.94
N ALA A 288 20.22 -33.03 3.65
CA ALA A 288 19.80 -34.22 4.40
C ALA A 288 19.52 -35.44 3.50
N LYS A 289 19.05 -35.20 2.25
CA LYS A 289 18.84 -36.26 1.25
C LYS A 289 20.11 -36.57 0.43
N HIS A 290 21.26 -35.96 0.75
CA HIS A 290 22.49 -36.04 -0.04
C HIS A 290 22.28 -35.85 -1.54
N MET A 291 21.37 -34.93 -1.92
CA MET A 291 21.07 -34.66 -3.33
C MET A 291 22.35 -34.21 -4.04
N SER A 292 22.51 -34.63 -5.29
CA SER A 292 23.66 -34.26 -6.11
C SER A 292 23.25 -33.83 -7.51
N THR A 293 24.12 -33.05 -8.16
CA THR A 293 23.85 -32.51 -9.50
C THR A 293 23.79 -33.60 -10.56
N ALA A 294 22.70 -33.64 -11.33
CA ALA A 294 22.49 -34.62 -12.39
C ALA A 294 23.37 -34.35 -13.64
N ALA A 295 23.51 -33.08 -14.04
CA ALA A 295 24.39 -32.70 -15.15
C ALA A 295 25.87 -32.72 -14.74
N PRO A 296 26.80 -33.02 -15.68
CA PRO A 296 28.24 -32.96 -15.43
C PRO A 296 28.72 -31.58 -15.01
N LEU A 297 29.70 -31.51 -14.09
CA LEU A 297 30.22 -30.24 -13.58
C LEU A 297 30.73 -29.30 -14.69
N VAL A 298 31.37 -29.83 -15.73
CA VAL A 298 31.92 -29.05 -16.85
C VAL A 298 30.85 -28.23 -17.60
N GLN A 299 29.60 -28.70 -17.64
CA GLN A 299 28.49 -27.98 -18.29
C GLN A 299 27.92 -26.85 -17.42
N ARG A 300 28.33 -26.75 -16.15
CA ARG A 300 27.75 -25.86 -15.13
C ARG A 300 28.78 -25.00 -14.41
N LEU A 301 29.96 -24.80 -15.01
CA LEU A 301 31.03 -23.97 -14.43
C LEU A 301 30.65 -22.48 -14.29
N SER A 302 29.67 -22.02 -15.07
CA SER A 302 29.08 -20.67 -14.99
C SER A 302 27.93 -20.55 -13.98
N ASP A 303 27.41 -21.67 -13.47
CA ASP A 303 26.24 -21.68 -12.59
C ASP A 303 26.67 -21.47 -11.14
N PHE A 304 25.90 -20.66 -10.40
CA PHE A 304 26.05 -20.64 -8.95
C PHE A 304 25.63 -22.00 -8.36
N PRO A 305 26.44 -22.63 -7.49
CA PRO A 305 26.11 -23.93 -6.93
C PRO A 305 24.83 -23.84 -6.08
N THR A 306 23.86 -24.71 -6.37
CA THR A 306 22.60 -24.78 -5.60
C THR A 306 22.92 -25.19 -4.16
N PRO A 307 22.66 -24.35 -3.14
CA PRO A 307 23.05 -24.66 -1.77
C PRO A 307 22.39 -25.96 -1.27
N GLY A 308 23.14 -26.73 -0.50
CA GLY A 308 22.71 -28.04 0.01
C GLY A 308 22.78 -29.19 -1.01
N VAL A 309 22.96 -28.91 -2.31
CA VAL A 309 23.21 -29.94 -3.33
C VAL A 309 24.71 -30.20 -3.43
N ASN A 310 25.11 -31.46 -3.29
CA ASN A 310 26.50 -31.87 -3.39
C ASN A 310 26.95 -31.93 -4.86
N VAL A 311 28.21 -31.56 -5.13
CA VAL A 311 28.84 -31.78 -6.43
C VAL A 311 29.06 -33.28 -6.62
N ASN A 312 28.53 -33.85 -7.70
CA ASN A 312 28.75 -35.26 -8.00
C ASN A 312 30.16 -35.49 -8.56
N LEU A 313 31.12 -35.79 -7.69
CA LEU A 313 32.53 -36.03 -8.06
C LEU A 313 32.74 -37.22 -9.02
N LYS A 314 31.72 -38.09 -9.21
CA LYS A 314 31.76 -39.18 -10.21
C LYS A 314 31.27 -38.73 -11.60
N ASN A 315 30.72 -37.53 -11.72
CA ASN A 315 30.16 -36.96 -12.95
C ASN A 315 30.73 -35.56 -13.20
N LEU A 316 32.05 -35.46 -13.39
CA LEU A 316 32.72 -34.18 -13.66
C LEU A 316 32.61 -33.79 -15.15
N VAL A 317 32.77 -34.77 -16.04
CA VAL A 317 32.79 -34.64 -17.51
C VAL A 317 32.07 -35.86 -18.10
N THR A 318 31.35 -35.70 -19.21
CA THR A 318 30.80 -36.83 -19.97
C THR A 318 31.92 -37.62 -20.64
N TYR A 319 32.12 -38.87 -20.23
CA TYR A 319 33.09 -39.78 -20.83
C TYR A 319 32.43 -41.14 -21.16
N PRO A 320 32.63 -41.71 -22.37
CA PRO A 320 33.34 -41.11 -23.52
C PRO A 320 32.63 -39.84 -24.03
N PRO A 321 33.38 -38.91 -24.67
CA PRO A 321 32.80 -37.67 -25.17
C PRO A 321 31.75 -37.96 -26.25
N LYS A 322 30.60 -37.31 -26.15
CA LYS A 322 29.57 -37.34 -27.19
C LYS A 322 29.91 -36.34 -28.29
N ILE A 323 29.66 -36.71 -29.53
CA ILE A 323 29.84 -35.82 -30.68
C ILE A 323 28.69 -34.81 -30.66
N GLU A 324 29.01 -33.54 -30.45
CA GLU A 324 28.05 -32.43 -30.45
C GLU A 324 28.49 -31.39 -31.49
N PRO A 325 27.54 -30.74 -32.20
CA PRO A 325 27.87 -29.75 -33.22
C PRO A 325 28.39 -28.47 -32.56
N ILE A 326 29.68 -28.16 -32.77
CA ILE A 326 30.30 -26.92 -32.28
C ILE A 326 29.99 -25.79 -33.27
N PRO A 327 29.42 -24.65 -32.84
CA PRO A 327 29.23 -23.49 -33.70
C PRO A 327 30.60 -22.89 -34.08
N VAL A 328 31.05 -23.15 -35.30
CA VAL A 328 32.24 -22.51 -35.88
C VAL A 328 31.89 -21.06 -36.22
N LYS A 329 32.82 -20.13 -35.99
CA LYS A 329 32.67 -18.73 -36.41
C LYS A 329 32.32 -18.69 -37.92
N PRO A 330 31.20 -18.07 -38.33
CA PRO A 330 30.83 -18.03 -39.74
C PRO A 330 31.91 -17.32 -40.56
N LEU A 331 32.10 -17.79 -41.79
CA LEU A 331 33.00 -17.16 -42.76
C LEU A 331 32.44 -15.77 -43.11
N PHE A 332 33.11 -14.73 -42.59
CA PHE A 332 32.79 -13.35 -42.89
C PHE A 332 33.87 -12.80 -43.83
N PHE A 333 33.50 -12.52 -45.07
CA PHE A 333 34.39 -11.92 -46.06
C PHE A 333 34.23 -10.41 -46.02
N ASP A 334 35.32 -9.68 -45.83
CA ASP A 334 35.32 -8.23 -46.03
C ASP A 334 35.33 -7.94 -47.54
N VAL A 335 34.13 -7.86 -48.12
CA VAL A 335 33.93 -7.48 -49.52
C VAL A 335 34.16 -6.00 -49.77
N ALA A 336 34.20 -5.13 -48.74
CA ALA A 336 34.43 -3.70 -48.92
C ALA A 336 35.89 -3.42 -49.32
N TRP A 337 36.84 -4.26 -48.89
CA TRP A 337 38.24 -4.19 -49.32
C TRP A 337 38.42 -4.23 -50.84
N ASN A 338 37.55 -4.96 -51.56
CA ASN A 338 37.60 -5.06 -53.02
C ASN A 338 37.19 -3.78 -53.77
N TYR A 339 36.66 -2.77 -53.05
CA TYR A 339 36.22 -1.48 -53.60
C TYR A 339 37.08 -0.31 -53.11
N ILE A 340 38.25 -0.57 -52.50
CA ILE A 340 39.22 0.46 -52.14
C ILE A 340 40.09 0.78 -53.36
N ASP A 341 39.56 1.61 -54.24
CA ASP A 341 40.32 2.23 -55.33
C ASP A 341 40.99 3.52 -54.85
N TYR A 342 42.28 3.69 -55.15
CA TYR A 342 42.97 4.95 -54.95
C TYR A 342 42.59 5.95 -56.06
N PRO A 343 42.24 7.20 -55.73
CA PRO A 343 41.98 8.21 -56.75
C PRO A 343 43.26 8.48 -57.54
N THR A 344 43.27 8.07 -58.81
CA THR A 344 44.37 8.38 -59.74
C THR A 344 44.38 9.89 -59.96
N MET A 345 45.41 10.56 -59.42
CA MET A 345 45.61 11.99 -59.63
C MET A 345 45.65 12.28 -61.13
N GLY A 346 44.76 13.16 -61.56
CA GLY A 346 44.26 13.17 -62.94
C GLY A 346 45.33 13.36 -64.02
N LYS A 347 45.46 12.37 -64.89
CA LYS A 347 45.54 12.61 -66.34
C LYS A 347 44.18 12.21 -66.94
N GLN A 348 43.37 13.21 -67.30
CA GLN A 348 42.14 12.97 -68.05
C GLN A 348 42.42 12.73 -69.54
N VAL A 349 41.51 12.00 -70.18
CA VAL A 349 41.41 11.74 -71.63
C VAL A 349 42.54 10.78 -72.11
N VAL A 350 42.25 9.65 -72.76
CA VAL A 350 41.26 9.43 -73.84
C VAL A 350 40.32 8.24 -73.56
N GLU A 351 39.06 8.40 -73.92
CA GLU A 351 38.04 7.34 -73.91
C GLU A 351 38.21 6.30 -75.04
N ALA A 352 37.55 5.16 -74.84
CA ALA A 352 36.85 4.35 -75.85
C ALA A 352 37.48 3.02 -76.33
N LYS A 353 36.72 1.96 -76.02
CA LYS A 353 36.42 0.76 -76.83
C LYS A 353 37.57 -0.21 -77.20
N ALA A 354 37.58 -1.31 -76.45
CA ALA A 354 37.34 -2.68 -76.95
C ALA A 354 37.95 -3.11 -78.31
N ALA A 355 39.01 -3.94 -78.24
CA ALA A 355 39.19 -5.22 -78.95
C ALA A 355 40.50 -5.87 -78.43
N VAL A 356 40.48 -7.08 -77.85
CA VAL A 356 40.75 -8.38 -78.52
C VAL A 356 42.15 -8.47 -79.17
N SER A 357 42.87 -9.56 -78.86
CA SER A 357 44.11 -10.05 -79.50
C SER A 357 45.40 -9.25 -79.15
N ASN A 358 46.61 -9.82 -79.11
CA ASN A 358 47.04 -11.23 -78.99
C ASN A 358 48.56 -11.29 -78.66
N VAL A 359 49.00 -12.33 -77.94
CA VAL A 359 50.21 -13.16 -78.25
C VAL A 359 51.65 -12.57 -78.10
N ILE A 360 52.49 -13.30 -77.33
CA ILE A 360 54.00 -13.39 -77.35
C ILE A 360 54.79 -12.17 -76.82
N ALA A 361 55.47 -12.27 -75.65
CA ALA A 361 56.85 -12.76 -75.36
C ALA A 361 57.96 -11.71 -75.63
N GLU A 362 59.19 -11.72 -75.06
CA GLU A 362 59.97 -12.65 -74.20
C GLU A 362 60.74 -11.83 -73.12
N GLU A 363 61.60 -12.31 -72.19
CA GLU A 363 61.95 -13.66 -71.71
C GLU A 363 62.18 -13.61 -70.16
N LYS A 364 63.44 -13.40 -69.69
CA LYS A 364 63.92 -13.46 -68.28
C LYS A 364 65.23 -12.63 -68.11
N PRO A 365 65.78 -12.46 -66.89
CA PRO A 365 66.59 -13.49 -66.21
C PRO A 365 66.07 -13.77 -64.77
N LYS A 366 66.07 -14.97 -64.17
CA LYS A 366 66.86 -16.21 -64.28
C LYS A 366 68.27 -16.18 -63.65
N GLU A 367 68.31 -16.35 -62.33
CA GLU A 367 69.34 -17.08 -61.55
C GLU A 367 68.61 -17.86 -60.44
N GLU A 368 68.44 -19.19 -60.60
CA GLU A 368 69.22 -20.25 -59.92
C GLU A 368 68.87 -20.43 -58.42
N LYS A 369 67.74 -21.07 -58.10
CA LYS A 369 67.64 -22.51 -57.78
C LYS A 369 68.62 -23.07 -56.72
N LYS A 370 68.09 -23.37 -55.53
CA LYS A 370 68.35 -24.65 -54.86
C LYS A 370 67.03 -25.40 -54.66
N LYS A 371 67.05 -26.72 -54.89
CA LYS A 371 65.89 -27.62 -54.90
C LYS A 371 65.71 -28.30 -53.53
N GLY A 372 64.46 -28.63 -53.20
CA GLY A 372 64.10 -29.57 -52.13
C GLY A 372 62.60 -29.84 -52.17
N TRP A 373 62.18 -30.94 -52.81
CA TRP A 373 60.78 -31.27 -53.10
C TRP A 373 60.59 -32.81 -53.08
N PHE A 374 59.35 -33.26 -52.81
CA PHE A 374 58.91 -34.62 -52.42
C PHE A 374 59.29 -35.02 -50.98
N GLY A 375 58.49 -35.83 -50.28
CA GLY A 375 57.19 -36.39 -50.64
C GLY A 375 56.72 -37.46 -49.65
N PHE A 376 55.41 -37.77 -49.66
CA PHE A 376 54.77 -38.80 -48.82
C PHE A 376 55.32 -40.23 -49.05
N GLY A 377 55.23 -41.09 -48.00
CA GLY A 377 54.82 -42.48 -48.22
C GLY A 377 55.56 -43.62 -47.52
N ARG A 378 55.39 -43.78 -46.21
CA ARG A 378 54.85 -45.01 -45.55
C ARG A 378 54.77 -44.85 -44.04
#